data_AF-A0A667XD73-F1
#
_entry.id   AF-A0A667XD73-F1
#
_cell.length_a   1.000
_cell.length_b   1.000
_cell.length_c   1.000
_cell.angle_alpha   90.00
_cell.angle_beta   90.00
_cell.angle_gamma   90.00
#
_symmetry.space_group_name_H-M   'P 1'
#
loop_
_entity.id
_entity.type
_entity.pdbx_description
1 polymer ?
#
loop_
_entity_poly.entity_id
_entity_poly.type
_entity_poly.pdbx_seq_one_letter_code
_entity_poly.pdbx_strand_id
1 'polypeptide(L)'
;MSGGPAVRVSIESSCEKQVQEVALDGTETYVPPLSMSQNLAKMAQRIDFGQGSDSEEEGTEGDARDREWGKQEPEEEEVKFQPSLWPWDSVRNNLRSSLTEMCVLYDVLSVVKEKKYMALDPVSQDPAASKTPQVFQLISKKKSLATAAQLLLKGAEKLSKSVAENQENRRQRDFNSELLRLRSQWKLRKVGDKILGDLSYRSAGSLFPHQGTFEVIKNTDIDLDKKIPEDYCPLDVQIPSDLEGSAYIKVSIQKQAPDIGDLGTVNLFRRQPKAKSGTQPWHVKLEAAQNVLLCKEIFAQLSREAVQIKSQIPHIVVKNQIISQPFPGLQLSISLCHSTGEKKNQRASPERPKPDDHLYVLEHNLHHSICNGYIL
;
A
#
# COMPACT_ATOMS: atom_id res chain seq x y z
N MET A 1 -46.24 -1.53 -12.92
CA MET A 1 -44.84 -1.16 -12.58
C MET A 1 -44.11 -0.91 -13.89
N SER A 2 -43.52 0.28 -14.08
CA SER A 2 -42.90 0.65 -15.36
C SER A 2 -41.45 0.18 -15.41
N GLY A 3 -41.07 -0.56 -16.45
CA GLY A 3 -39.67 -0.90 -16.72
C GLY A 3 -38.94 0.31 -17.30
N GLY A 4 -37.76 0.64 -16.76
CA GLY A 4 -36.88 1.65 -17.35
C GLY A 4 -36.31 1.22 -18.70
N PRO A 5 -35.89 2.15 -19.56
CA PRO A 5 -35.34 1.82 -20.87
C PRO A 5 -34.03 1.03 -20.75
N ALA A 6 -33.87 0.00 -21.59
CA ALA A 6 -32.65 -0.79 -21.63
C ALA A 6 -31.48 0.04 -22.14
N VAL A 7 -30.41 0.15 -21.33
CA VAL A 7 -29.17 0.80 -21.73
C VAL A 7 -28.50 -0.04 -22.82
N ARG A 8 -28.38 0.51 -24.03
CA ARG A 8 -27.53 -0.07 -25.07
C ARG A 8 -26.07 0.16 -24.68
N VAL A 9 -25.46 -0.84 -24.07
CA VAL A 9 -24.01 -0.89 -23.85
C VAL A 9 -23.37 -1.39 -25.13
N SER A 10 -22.81 -0.48 -25.93
CA SER A 10 -21.87 -0.83 -26.99
C SER A 10 -20.56 -1.23 -26.33
N ILE A 11 -20.30 -2.54 -26.23
CA ILE A 11 -18.99 -3.05 -25.86
C ILE A 11 -18.13 -2.95 -27.12
N GLU A 12 -17.18 -2.01 -27.15
CA GLU A 12 -16.14 -2.02 -28.17
C GLU A 12 -15.44 -3.38 -28.15
N SER A 13 -15.41 -4.06 -29.29
CA SER A 13 -14.66 -5.30 -29.45
C SER A 13 -13.21 -5.03 -29.08
N SER A 14 -12.70 -5.73 -28.07
CA SER A 14 -11.32 -5.60 -27.63
C SER A 14 -10.40 -5.77 -28.83
N CYS A 15 -9.64 -4.73 -29.19
CA CYS A 15 -8.84 -4.70 -30.42
C CYS A 15 -8.07 -6.01 -30.56
N GLU A 16 -8.38 -6.78 -31.61
CA GLU A 16 -7.73 -8.06 -31.85
C GLU A 16 -6.22 -7.85 -31.91
N LYS A 17 -5.48 -8.68 -31.17
CA LYS A 17 -4.03 -8.53 -31.09
C LYS A 17 -3.45 -8.81 -32.47
N GLN A 18 -2.96 -7.77 -33.12
CA GLN A 18 -2.33 -7.91 -34.43
C GLN A 18 -1.16 -8.90 -34.33
N VAL A 19 -1.17 -9.93 -35.16
CA VAL A 19 -0.06 -10.90 -35.25
C VAL A 19 1.16 -10.19 -35.84
N GLN A 20 2.30 -10.30 -35.16
CA GLN A 20 3.57 -9.72 -35.59
C GLN A 20 4.31 -10.66 -36.55
N GLU A 21 4.31 -11.95 -36.24
CA GLU A 21 4.94 -13.01 -37.04
C GLU A 21 4.29 -14.36 -36.70
N VAL A 22 4.25 -15.28 -37.67
CA VAL A 22 3.88 -16.68 -37.46
C VAL A 22 5.10 -17.53 -37.80
N ALA A 23 5.62 -18.26 -36.82
CA ALA A 23 6.78 -19.11 -37.01
C ALA A 23 6.44 -20.37 -37.83
N LEU A 24 7.47 -21.02 -38.37
CA LEU A 24 7.33 -22.19 -39.26
C LEU A 24 6.72 -23.45 -38.58
N ASP A 25 6.59 -23.43 -37.26
CA ASP A 25 5.90 -24.43 -36.43
C ASP A 25 4.40 -24.11 -36.22
N GLY A 26 3.92 -22.97 -36.73
CA GLY A 26 2.56 -22.46 -36.53
C GLY A 26 2.37 -21.59 -35.29
N THR A 27 3.43 -21.26 -34.55
CA THR A 27 3.32 -20.42 -33.34
C THR A 27 3.16 -18.93 -33.71
N GLU A 28 2.02 -18.33 -33.36
CA GLU A 28 1.76 -16.90 -33.55
C GLU A 28 2.43 -16.06 -32.46
N THR A 29 3.24 -15.08 -32.86
CA THR A 29 3.77 -14.04 -31.98
C THR A 29 2.98 -12.75 -32.17
N TYR A 30 2.32 -12.26 -31.13
CA TYR A 30 1.45 -11.08 -31.19
C TYR A 30 2.22 -9.78 -30.88
N VAL A 31 1.86 -8.69 -31.57
CA VAL A 31 2.35 -7.35 -31.24
C VAL A 31 1.92 -6.99 -29.80
N PRO A 32 2.85 -6.64 -28.90
CA PRO A 32 2.48 -6.24 -27.54
C PRO A 32 1.71 -4.91 -27.58
N PRO A 33 0.64 -4.75 -26.77
CA PRO A 33 -0.13 -3.51 -26.75
C PRO A 33 0.76 -2.35 -26.30
N LEU A 34 0.63 -1.21 -26.97
CA LEU A 34 1.41 -0.01 -26.68
C LEU A 34 1.24 0.41 -25.22
N SER A 35 2.36 0.71 -24.55
CA SER A 35 2.32 1.27 -23.21
C SER A 35 1.65 2.66 -23.21
N MET A 36 1.18 3.13 -22.05
CA MET A 36 0.59 4.47 -21.94
C MET A 36 1.51 5.59 -22.45
N SER A 37 2.84 5.46 -22.27
CA SER A 37 3.80 6.45 -22.79
C SER A 37 4.01 6.33 -24.30
N GLN A 38 3.98 5.12 -24.87
CA GLN A 38 4.04 4.92 -26.32
C GLN A 38 2.75 5.40 -27.02
N ASN A 39 1.60 5.16 -26.42
CA ASN A 39 0.32 5.64 -26.94
C ASN A 39 0.23 7.18 -26.87
N LEU A 40 0.68 7.78 -25.76
CA LEU A 40 0.86 9.23 -25.64
C LEU A 40 1.82 9.78 -26.70
N ALA A 41 2.97 9.14 -26.93
CA ALA A 41 3.94 9.55 -27.93
C ALA A 41 3.37 9.48 -29.36
N LYS A 42 2.64 8.41 -29.70
CA LYS A 42 1.93 8.27 -30.98
C LYS A 42 0.88 9.37 -31.18
N MET A 43 0.17 9.76 -30.13
CA MET A 43 -0.79 10.87 -30.18
C MET A 43 -0.09 12.23 -30.29
N ALA A 44 1.04 12.44 -29.58
CA ALA A 44 1.83 13.65 -29.65
C ALA A 44 2.49 13.84 -31.03
N GLN A 45 2.91 12.76 -31.70
CA GLN A 45 3.42 12.77 -33.08
C GLN A 45 2.35 13.12 -34.13
N ARG A 46 1.06 13.05 -33.78
CA ARG A 46 -0.05 13.53 -34.63
C ARG A 46 -0.37 15.01 -34.41
N ILE A 47 0.31 15.69 -33.48
CA ILE A 47 0.17 17.13 -33.29
C ILE A 47 1.09 17.80 -34.31
N ASP A 48 0.49 18.32 -35.38
CA ASP A 48 1.19 19.22 -36.29
C ASP A 48 1.30 20.61 -35.63
N PHE A 49 2.53 20.99 -35.26
CA PHE A 49 2.83 22.31 -34.70
C PHE A 49 3.04 23.38 -35.79
N GLY A 50 3.01 23.00 -37.07
CA GLY A 50 3.08 23.90 -38.23
C GLY A 50 1.76 24.58 -38.57
N GLN A 51 0.61 23.99 -38.19
CA GLN A 51 -0.71 24.65 -38.30
C GLN A 51 -0.95 25.65 -37.17
N GLY A 52 -0.07 26.65 -37.08
CA GLY A 52 -0.20 27.80 -36.20
C GLY A 52 -0.29 29.10 -36.99
N SER A 53 -1.53 29.57 -37.23
CA SER A 53 -1.83 30.98 -37.48
C SER A 53 -1.05 31.68 -38.61
N ASP A 54 -1.37 31.36 -39.86
CA ASP A 54 -1.49 32.36 -40.93
C ASP A 54 -2.32 31.79 -42.10
N SER A 55 -3.54 32.31 -42.26
CA SER A 55 -4.40 32.04 -43.42
C SER A 55 -5.38 33.21 -43.65
N GLU A 56 -4.82 34.40 -43.88
CA GLU A 56 -5.43 35.36 -44.81
C GLU A 56 -4.63 35.34 -46.13
N GLU A 57 -5.25 35.80 -47.21
CA GLU A 57 -4.97 35.39 -48.58
C GLU A 57 -3.74 36.06 -49.23
N GLU A 58 -2.95 35.33 -50.04
CA GLU A 58 -2.71 35.60 -51.49
C GLU A 58 -1.69 34.62 -52.13
N GLY A 59 -1.71 34.51 -53.47
CA GLY A 59 -1.03 33.46 -54.29
C GLY A 59 0.50 33.33 -54.14
N THR A 60 1.14 32.24 -54.60
CA THR A 60 1.43 31.97 -56.04
C THR A 60 2.05 30.56 -56.22
N GLU A 61 1.89 29.99 -57.42
CA GLU A 61 2.43 28.74 -58.04
C GLU A 61 3.61 27.96 -57.41
N GLY A 62 3.55 26.61 -57.48
CA GLY A 62 4.73 25.73 -57.31
C GLY A 62 4.49 24.21 -57.18
N ASP A 63 4.39 23.48 -58.31
CA ASP A 63 4.67 22.04 -58.55
C ASP A 63 4.34 21.00 -57.43
N ALA A 64 3.25 20.22 -57.48
CA ALA A 64 2.91 19.07 -58.35
C ALA A 64 3.45 17.67 -57.94
N ARG A 65 2.51 16.72 -57.82
CA ARG A 65 2.62 15.24 -57.75
C ARG A 65 3.16 14.65 -56.42
N ASP A 66 2.63 13.53 -55.91
CA ASP A 66 1.91 12.45 -56.62
C ASP A 66 0.62 11.91 -55.95
N ARG A 67 -0.19 11.25 -56.79
CA ARG A 67 -1.36 10.38 -56.49
C ARG A 67 -0.88 9.02 -55.95
N GLU A 68 -1.65 7.98 -55.57
CA GLU A 68 -3.09 7.61 -55.46
C GLU A 68 -3.13 6.46 -54.40
N TRP A 69 -4.21 5.94 -53.79
CA TRP A 69 -5.67 6.03 -53.90
C TRP A 69 -6.28 5.49 -52.58
N GLY A 70 -7.56 5.76 -52.27
CA GLY A 70 -8.20 5.20 -51.05
C GLY A 70 -9.65 5.62 -50.86
N LYS A 71 -10.52 5.31 -51.82
CA LYS A 71 -11.95 5.66 -51.77
C LYS A 71 -12.70 4.98 -50.62
N GLN A 72 -13.41 5.77 -49.83
CA GLN A 72 -14.68 5.39 -49.23
C GLN A 72 -15.65 6.58 -49.27
N GLU A 73 -16.95 6.28 -49.20
CA GLU A 73 -18.06 7.15 -49.60
C GLU A 73 -18.38 8.25 -48.57
N PRO A 74 -19.08 9.33 -48.95
CA PRO A 74 -19.45 10.38 -48.02
C PRO A 74 -20.67 9.96 -47.18
N GLU A 75 -20.44 9.45 -45.97
CA GLU A 75 -21.46 9.50 -44.94
C GLU A 75 -21.53 10.93 -44.38
N GLU A 76 -22.74 11.51 -44.42
CA GLU A 76 -23.06 12.80 -43.78
C GLU A 76 -23.11 12.65 -42.25
N GLU A 77 -21.98 12.35 -41.62
CA GLU A 77 -21.83 12.66 -40.21
C GLU A 77 -21.76 14.18 -40.06
N GLU A 78 -22.76 14.77 -39.40
CA GLU A 78 -22.63 16.08 -38.78
C GLU A 78 -21.47 16.04 -37.78
N VAL A 79 -20.25 16.30 -38.27
CA VAL A 79 -19.11 16.62 -37.41
C VAL A 79 -19.49 17.90 -36.68
N LYS A 80 -20.06 17.72 -35.47
CA LYS A 80 -20.27 18.81 -34.51
C LYS A 80 -18.90 19.35 -34.19
N PHE A 81 -18.53 20.38 -34.94
CA PHE A 81 -17.30 21.13 -34.83
C PHE A 81 -17.22 21.68 -33.42
N GLN A 82 -16.64 20.90 -32.52
CA GLN A 82 -16.41 21.30 -31.15
C GLN A 82 -15.34 22.39 -31.26
N PRO A 83 -15.67 23.68 -31.06
CA PRO A 83 -14.68 24.71 -31.24
C PRO A 83 -13.62 24.44 -30.18
N SER A 84 -12.38 24.21 -30.60
CA SER A 84 -11.23 24.13 -29.72
C SER A 84 -10.88 25.53 -29.22
N LEU A 85 -11.87 26.19 -28.58
CA LEU A 85 -11.68 27.32 -27.70
C LEU A 85 -10.62 26.89 -26.69
N TRP A 86 -9.45 27.50 -26.80
CA TRP A 86 -8.35 27.26 -25.90
C TRP A 86 -8.88 27.49 -24.47
N PRO A 87 -8.57 26.66 -23.45
CA PRO A 87 -9.25 26.73 -22.15
C PRO A 87 -9.22 28.11 -21.48
N TRP A 88 -8.28 28.95 -21.89
CA TRP A 88 -8.07 30.32 -21.42
C TRP A 88 -8.56 31.41 -22.38
N ASP A 89 -9.13 31.11 -23.56
CA ASP A 89 -9.65 32.12 -24.49
C ASP A 89 -10.76 32.95 -23.88
N SER A 90 -11.69 32.31 -23.16
CA SER A 90 -12.72 33.04 -22.41
C SER A 90 -12.09 34.02 -21.39
N VAL A 91 -11.07 33.58 -20.65
CA VAL A 91 -10.38 34.43 -19.66
C VAL A 91 -9.62 35.58 -20.35
N ARG A 92 -8.86 35.27 -21.40
CA ARG A 92 -8.10 36.20 -22.25
C ARG A 92 -9.01 37.28 -22.86
N ASN A 93 -10.15 36.88 -23.42
CA ASN A 93 -11.07 37.78 -24.11
C ASN A 93 -11.83 38.68 -23.12
N ASN A 94 -12.27 38.15 -21.98
CA ASN A 94 -12.87 38.97 -20.91
C ASN A 94 -11.86 39.99 -20.35
N LEU A 95 -10.62 39.57 -20.06
CA LEU A 95 -9.58 40.49 -19.59
C LEU A 95 -9.24 41.59 -20.62
N ARG A 96 -9.16 41.24 -21.91
CA ARG A 96 -8.97 42.21 -23.00
C ARG A 96 -10.14 43.20 -23.08
N SER A 97 -11.39 42.73 -23.05
CA SER A 97 -12.57 43.61 -23.08
C SER A 97 -12.59 44.60 -21.91
N SER A 98 -12.36 44.11 -20.68
CA SER A 98 -12.30 44.98 -19.50
C SER A 98 -11.14 45.98 -19.54
N LEU A 99 -9.99 45.61 -20.13
CA LEU A 99 -8.87 46.54 -20.35
C LEU A 99 -9.26 47.62 -21.37
N THR A 100 -9.85 47.24 -22.50
CA THR A 100 -10.33 48.19 -23.52
C THR A 100 -11.34 49.18 -22.95
N GLU A 101 -12.32 48.71 -22.17
CA GLU A 101 -13.30 49.59 -21.48
C GLU A 101 -12.63 50.58 -20.51
N MET A 102 -11.61 50.14 -19.76
CA MET A 102 -10.84 51.02 -18.88
C MET A 102 -9.97 52.03 -19.64
N CYS A 103 -9.36 51.64 -20.77
CA CYS A 103 -8.64 52.57 -21.65
C CYS A 103 -9.57 53.65 -22.21
N VAL A 104 -10.73 53.26 -22.76
CA VAL A 104 -11.73 54.22 -23.27
C VAL A 104 -12.21 55.17 -22.17
N LEU A 105 -12.48 54.67 -20.96
CA LEU A 105 -12.84 55.52 -19.82
C LEU A 105 -11.71 56.50 -19.46
N TYR A 106 -10.46 56.05 -19.45
CA TYR A 106 -9.29 56.90 -19.18
C TYR A 106 -9.12 58.00 -20.23
N ASP A 107 -9.31 57.68 -21.52
CA ASP A 107 -9.22 58.63 -22.61
C ASP A 107 -10.33 59.69 -22.52
N VAL A 108 -11.57 59.28 -22.27
CA VAL A 108 -12.71 60.20 -22.05
C VAL A 108 -12.45 61.12 -20.85
N LEU A 109 -11.99 60.59 -19.72
CA LEU A 109 -11.66 61.39 -18.53
C LEU A 109 -10.52 62.37 -18.79
N SER A 110 -9.51 61.95 -19.56
CA SER A 110 -8.40 62.80 -20.00
C SER A 110 -8.88 63.97 -20.86
N VAL A 111 -9.73 63.73 -21.86
CA VAL A 111 -10.29 64.78 -22.73
C VAL A 111 -11.22 65.74 -21.96
N VAL A 112 -12.06 65.23 -21.06
CA VAL A 112 -12.92 66.05 -20.18
C VAL A 112 -12.10 66.93 -19.24
N LYS A 113 -10.97 66.44 -18.73
CA LYS A 113 -10.07 67.18 -17.83
C LYS A 113 -9.48 68.42 -18.53
N GLU A 114 -9.14 68.32 -19.81
CA GLU A 114 -8.62 69.45 -20.59
C GLU A 114 -9.69 70.49 -20.96
N LYS A 115 -10.98 70.12 -20.93
CA LYS A 115 -12.14 70.97 -21.28
C LYS A 115 -12.15 71.58 -22.68
N LYS A 116 -11.12 71.32 -23.50
CA LYS A 116 -10.92 71.90 -24.83
C LYS A 116 -11.85 71.30 -25.90
N TYR A 117 -12.15 70.00 -25.79
CA TYR A 117 -12.93 69.26 -26.78
C TYR A 117 -14.21 68.62 -26.22
N MET A 118 -14.33 68.51 -24.89
CA MET A 118 -15.52 67.99 -24.21
C MET A 118 -15.70 68.69 -22.87
N ALA A 119 -16.93 69.11 -22.58
CA ALA A 119 -17.35 69.67 -21.29
C ALA A 119 -18.56 68.89 -20.76
N LEU A 120 -18.67 68.78 -19.44
CA LEU A 120 -19.82 68.14 -18.79
C LEU A 120 -20.72 69.22 -18.19
N ASP A 121 -21.93 69.35 -18.73
CA ASP A 121 -22.94 70.23 -18.15
C ASP A 121 -23.64 69.56 -16.94
N PRO A 122 -23.89 70.32 -15.85
CA PRO A 122 -24.59 69.81 -14.68
C PRO A 122 -26.10 69.66 -14.97
N VAL A 123 -26.57 68.43 -15.10
CA VAL A 123 -27.99 68.10 -15.23
C VAL A 123 -28.60 67.76 -13.87
N SER A 124 -29.78 68.32 -13.57
CA SER A 124 -30.56 67.96 -12.38
C SER A 124 -31.04 66.50 -12.47
N GLN A 125 -30.59 65.64 -11.55
CA GLN A 125 -31.10 64.27 -11.48
C GLN A 125 -32.52 64.25 -10.92
N ASP A 126 -33.44 63.58 -11.61
CA ASP A 126 -34.78 63.30 -11.09
C ASP A 126 -34.69 62.30 -9.91
N PRO A 127 -35.09 62.69 -8.68
CA PRO A 127 -34.98 61.83 -7.51
C PRO A 127 -35.97 60.64 -7.49
N ALA A 128 -36.90 60.55 -8.45
CA ALA A 128 -37.77 59.40 -8.63
C ALA A 128 -37.12 58.29 -9.48
N ALA A 129 -36.30 58.65 -10.47
CA ALA A 129 -35.72 57.70 -11.42
C ALA A 129 -34.62 56.79 -10.84
N SER A 130 -33.99 57.20 -9.72
CA SER A 130 -32.79 56.54 -9.18
C SER A 130 -33.05 55.40 -8.18
N LYS A 131 -34.22 55.37 -7.52
CA LYS A 131 -34.45 54.54 -6.32
C LYS A 131 -34.83 53.09 -6.62
N THR A 132 -35.74 52.87 -7.57
CA THR A 132 -36.19 51.52 -7.96
C THR A 132 -35.13 50.68 -8.69
N PRO A 133 -34.29 51.22 -9.60
CA PRO A 133 -33.26 50.42 -10.28
C PRO A 133 -32.16 49.92 -9.34
N GLN A 134 -31.71 50.76 -8.39
CA GLN A 134 -30.60 50.42 -7.49
C GLN A 134 -30.93 49.24 -6.57
N VAL A 135 -32.14 49.20 -5.99
CA VAL A 135 -32.56 48.09 -5.11
C VAL A 135 -32.58 46.76 -5.86
N PHE A 136 -33.07 46.75 -7.11
CA PHE A 136 -33.08 45.54 -7.93
C PHE A 136 -31.67 45.06 -8.30
N GLN A 137 -30.74 45.98 -8.62
CA GLN A 137 -29.34 45.64 -8.85
C GLN A 137 -28.65 45.08 -7.60
N LEU A 138 -28.91 45.64 -6.41
CA LEU A 138 -28.37 45.15 -5.14
C LEU A 138 -28.88 43.75 -4.80
N ILE A 139 -30.18 43.49 -4.99
CA ILE A 139 -30.77 42.14 -4.81
C ILE A 139 -30.14 41.15 -5.79
N SER A 140 -29.95 41.54 -7.05
CA SER A 140 -29.32 40.71 -8.08
C SER A 140 -27.87 40.37 -7.75
N LYS A 141 -27.06 41.35 -7.31
CA LYS A 141 -25.69 41.14 -6.81
C LYS A 141 -25.65 40.25 -5.58
N LYS A 142 -26.56 40.43 -4.61
CA LYS A 142 -26.66 39.56 -3.43
C LYS A 142 -26.93 38.10 -3.84
N LYS A 143 -27.84 37.88 -4.80
CA LYS A 143 -28.18 36.53 -5.28
C LYS A 143 -27.00 35.89 -6.02
N SER A 144 -26.33 36.61 -6.93
CA SER A 144 -25.18 36.05 -7.67
C SER A 144 -23.98 35.74 -6.76
N LEU A 145 -23.67 36.61 -5.79
CA LEU A 145 -22.63 36.36 -4.78
C LEU A 145 -22.97 35.15 -3.90
N ALA A 146 -24.22 34.98 -3.48
CA ALA A 146 -24.64 33.80 -2.72
C ALA A 146 -24.49 32.50 -3.54
N THR A 147 -24.86 32.51 -4.82
CA THR A 147 -24.65 31.38 -5.73
C THR A 147 -23.16 31.06 -5.92
N ALA A 148 -22.31 32.09 -6.09
CA ALA A 148 -20.87 31.91 -6.21
C ALA A 148 -20.26 31.30 -4.93
N ALA A 149 -20.65 31.78 -3.75
CA ALA A 149 -20.22 31.23 -2.47
C ALA A 149 -20.62 29.75 -2.30
N GLN A 150 -21.87 29.41 -2.64
CA GLN A 150 -22.33 28.00 -2.63
C GLN A 150 -21.55 27.12 -3.59
N LEU A 151 -21.21 27.61 -4.79
CA LEU A 151 -20.43 26.86 -5.78
C LEU A 151 -18.99 26.62 -5.28
N LEU A 152 -18.36 27.63 -4.68
CA LEU A 152 -17.02 27.52 -4.10
C LEU A 152 -16.97 26.54 -2.92
N LEU A 153 -17.94 26.60 -2.00
CA LEU A 153 -18.07 25.65 -0.89
C LEU A 153 -18.23 24.21 -1.40
N LYS A 154 -19.14 23.98 -2.36
CA LYS A 154 -19.33 22.67 -3.01
C LYS A 154 -18.09 22.19 -3.77
N GLY A 155 -17.29 23.11 -4.30
CA GLY A 155 -15.97 22.83 -4.88
C GLY A 155 -14.97 22.37 -3.83
N ALA A 156 -14.86 23.09 -2.72
CA ALA A 156 -13.97 22.75 -1.61
C ALA A 156 -14.31 21.38 -0.99
N GLU A 157 -15.59 21.07 -0.79
CA GLU A 157 -16.04 19.73 -0.32
C GLU A 157 -15.60 18.61 -1.26
N LYS A 158 -15.72 18.81 -2.59
CA LYS A 158 -15.28 17.83 -3.59
C LYS A 158 -13.77 17.65 -3.60
N LEU A 159 -13.01 18.74 -3.47
CA LEU A 159 -11.55 18.69 -3.39
C LEU A 159 -11.10 17.94 -2.12
N SER A 160 -11.72 18.21 -0.97
CA SER A 160 -11.45 17.50 0.29
C SER A 160 -11.68 15.99 0.17
N LYS A 161 -12.81 15.57 -0.44
CA LYS A 161 -13.09 14.15 -0.73
C LYS A 161 -12.05 13.55 -1.68
N SER A 162 -11.71 14.24 -2.76
CA SER A 162 -10.70 13.79 -3.73
C SER A 162 -9.31 13.61 -3.10
N VAL A 163 -8.91 14.50 -2.19
CA VAL A 163 -7.66 14.37 -1.42
C VAL A 163 -7.70 13.14 -0.52
N ALA A 164 -8.79 12.93 0.22
CA ALA A 164 -8.96 11.76 1.09
C ALA A 164 -8.95 10.43 0.31
N GLU A 165 -9.66 10.37 -0.82
CA GLU A 165 -9.67 9.20 -1.72
C GLU A 165 -8.27 8.91 -2.31
N ASN A 166 -7.51 9.95 -2.68
CA ASN A 166 -6.14 9.80 -3.17
C ASN A 166 -5.16 9.35 -2.07
N GLN A 167 -5.31 9.86 -0.85
CA GLN A 167 -4.57 9.40 0.32
C GLN A 167 -4.85 7.92 0.62
N GLU A 168 -6.11 7.49 0.59
CA GLU A 168 -6.48 6.10 0.84
C GLU A 168 -5.99 5.16 -0.27
N ASN A 169 -6.03 5.59 -1.53
CA ASN A 169 -5.43 4.86 -2.65
C ASN A 169 -3.90 4.69 -2.51
N ARG A 170 -3.19 5.66 -1.92
CA ARG A 170 -1.75 5.51 -1.59
C ARG A 170 -1.55 4.46 -0.49
N ARG A 171 -2.23 4.60 0.65
CA ARG A 171 -2.22 3.62 1.75
C ARG A 171 -2.50 2.20 1.26
N GLN A 172 -3.45 2.02 0.34
CA GLN A 172 -3.77 0.72 -0.23
C GLN A 172 -2.64 0.17 -1.11
N ARG A 173 -1.94 1.00 -1.90
CA ARG A 173 -0.76 0.58 -2.66
C ARG A 173 0.40 0.17 -1.76
N ASP A 174 0.63 0.92 -0.69
CA ASP A 174 1.71 0.65 0.27
C ASP A 174 1.42 -0.63 1.08
N PHE A 175 0.17 -0.84 1.50
CA PHE A 175 -0.26 -2.11 2.10
C PHE A 175 -0.11 -3.29 1.12
N ASN A 176 -0.49 -3.12 -0.15
CA ASN A 176 -0.39 -4.18 -1.15
C ASN A 176 1.07 -4.56 -1.46
N SER A 177 2.00 -3.61 -1.48
CA SER A 177 3.43 -3.90 -1.72
C SER A 177 4.07 -4.64 -0.53
N GLU A 178 3.73 -4.25 0.70
CA GLU A 178 4.09 -4.98 1.92
C GLU A 178 3.50 -6.41 1.94
N LEU A 179 2.21 -6.55 1.61
CA LEU A 179 1.53 -7.84 1.56
C LEU A 179 2.16 -8.79 0.52
N LEU A 180 2.61 -8.26 -0.63
CA LEU A 180 3.35 -9.03 -1.63
C LEU A 180 4.70 -9.51 -1.09
N ARG A 181 5.43 -8.68 -0.32
CA ARG A 181 6.69 -9.07 0.31
C ARG A 181 6.49 -10.06 1.46
N LEU A 182 5.38 -9.97 2.20
CA LEU A 182 5.02 -10.97 3.21
C LEU A 182 4.69 -12.31 2.54
N ARG A 183 3.92 -12.29 1.44
CA ARG A 183 3.56 -13.48 0.64
C ARG A 183 4.76 -14.20 0.01
N SER A 184 5.87 -13.51 -0.28
CA SER A 184 7.07 -14.18 -0.84
C SER A 184 7.83 -15.03 0.18
N GLN A 185 7.56 -14.83 1.48
CA GLN A 185 8.23 -15.54 2.58
C GLN A 185 7.26 -16.46 3.35
N TRP A 186 5.99 -16.06 3.49
CA TRP A 186 5.00 -16.73 4.32
C TRP A 186 3.79 -17.18 3.51
N LYS A 187 3.25 -18.35 3.85
CA LYS A 187 2.04 -18.88 3.22
C LYS A 187 0.81 -18.13 3.72
N LEU A 188 0.07 -17.52 2.80
CA LEU A 188 -1.13 -16.74 3.07
C LEU A 188 -2.37 -17.36 2.42
N ARG A 189 -3.52 -17.22 3.09
CA ARG A 189 -4.85 -17.56 2.60
C ARG A 189 -5.85 -16.46 2.96
N LYS A 190 -6.74 -16.11 2.03
CA LYS A 190 -7.92 -15.27 2.34
C LYS A 190 -9.01 -16.16 2.92
N VAL A 191 -9.62 -15.74 4.04
CA VAL A 191 -10.71 -16.44 4.72
C VAL A 191 -11.78 -15.41 5.10
N GLY A 192 -12.86 -15.37 4.32
CA GLY A 192 -13.83 -14.29 4.41
C GLY A 192 -13.18 -12.94 4.10
N ASP A 193 -13.28 -12.00 5.03
CA ASP A 193 -12.65 -10.68 4.95
C ASP A 193 -11.20 -10.65 5.48
N LYS A 194 -10.77 -11.69 6.20
CA LYS A 194 -9.45 -11.76 6.85
C LYS A 194 -8.40 -12.37 5.93
N ILE A 195 -7.16 -11.93 6.07
CA ILE A 195 -5.97 -12.58 5.50
C ILE A 195 -5.25 -13.30 6.63
N LEU A 196 -5.20 -14.63 6.54
CA LEU A 196 -4.53 -15.47 7.53
C LEU A 196 -3.24 -16.05 6.94
N GLY A 197 -2.17 -16.03 7.72
CA GLY A 197 -0.95 -16.76 7.43
C GLY A 197 -0.77 -17.98 8.31
N ASP A 198 0.15 -18.86 7.95
CA ASP A 198 0.47 -20.09 8.69
C ASP A 198 1.98 -20.14 9.03
N LEU A 199 2.28 -20.18 10.33
CA LEU A 199 3.63 -20.38 10.88
C LEU A 199 4.03 -21.86 10.93
N SER A 200 3.07 -22.80 10.80
CA SER A 200 3.32 -24.21 11.07
C SER A 200 4.24 -24.88 10.04
N TYR A 201 5.08 -25.78 10.51
CA TYR A 201 6.01 -26.56 9.67
C TYR A 201 5.31 -27.71 8.90
N ARG A 202 4.00 -27.63 8.66
CA ARG A 202 3.22 -28.70 8.00
C ARG A 202 3.74 -29.04 6.60
N SER A 203 4.27 -28.05 5.87
CA SER A 203 4.90 -28.31 4.57
C SER A 203 6.31 -28.88 4.63
N ALA A 204 6.86 -29.07 5.83
CA ALA A 204 8.07 -29.82 6.11
C ALA A 204 7.75 -31.09 6.95
N GLY A 205 6.51 -31.59 6.89
CA GLY A 205 6.10 -32.85 7.52
C GLY A 205 5.51 -32.74 8.94
N SER A 206 5.52 -31.56 9.58
CA SER A 206 5.02 -31.43 10.97
C SER A 206 3.56 -31.85 11.13
N LEU A 207 3.32 -32.78 12.05
CA LEU A 207 2.01 -33.27 12.47
C LEU A 207 1.52 -32.61 13.78
N PHE A 208 2.14 -31.52 14.23
CA PHE A 208 1.74 -30.87 15.48
C PHE A 208 0.28 -30.40 15.42
N PRO A 209 -0.58 -30.69 16.43
CA PRO A 209 -1.99 -30.31 16.38
C PRO A 209 -2.23 -28.80 16.56
N HIS A 210 -1.25 -28.05 17.06
CA HIS A 210 -1.38 -26.61 17.24
C HIS A 210 -1.54 -25.90 15.89
N GLN A 211 -2.52 -25.01 15.80
CA GLN A 211 -2.68 -24.15 14.63
C GLN A 211 -1.74 -22.95 14.80
N GLY A 212 -0.78 -22.81 13.88
CA GLY A 212 0.21 -21.72 13.89
C GLY A 212 -0.29 -20.48 13.16
N THR A 213 -1.59 -20.19 13.18
CA THR A 213 -2.18 -19.16 12.33
C THR A 213 -1.98 -17.76 12.88
N PHE A 214 -1.58 -16.83 12.04
CA PHE A 214 -1.55 -15.39 12.32
C PHE A 214 -2.50 -14.63 11.39
N GLU A 215 -2.95 -13.45 11.81
CA GLU A 215 -3.79 -12.57 11.00
C GLU A 215 -3.00 -11.36 10.50
N VAL A 216 -3.20 -10.97 9.25
CA VAL A 216 -2.58 -9.77 8.66
C VAL A 216 -3.56 -8.61 8.75
N ILE A 217 -3.13 -7.51 9.36
CA ILE A 217 -3.92 -6.31 9.61
C ILE A 217 -3.34 -5.14 8.81
N LYS A 218 -4.21 -4.33 8.20
CA LYS A 218 -3.83 -3.06 7.58
C LYS A 218 -3.72 -1.99 8.65
N ASN A 219 -2.55 -1.34 8.74
CA ASN A 219 -2.34 -0.24 9.67
C ASN A 219 -3.00 1.03 9.12
N THR A 220 -3.99 1.56 9.83
CA THR A 220 -4.78 2.73 9.41
C THR A 220 -4.43 4.01 10.16
N ASP A 221 -3.63 3.93 11.21
CA ASP A 221 -3.58 4.95 12.27
C ASP A 221 -2.60 6.11 11.98
N ILE A 222 -2.10 6.21 10.75
CA ILE A 222 -1.23 7.31 10.32
C ILE A 222 -2.02 8.49 9.75
N ASP A 223 -1.90 9.59 10.47
CA ASP A 223 -2.14 10.95 10.03
C ASP A 223 -1.06 11.37 9.01
N LEU A 224 -1.44 11.41 7.72
CA LEU A 224 -0.54 11.71 6.60
C LEU A 224 -0.17 13.20 6.49
N ASP A 225 -0.85 14.09 7.22
CA ASP A 225 -0.51 15.52 7.26
C ASP A 225 0.67 15.79 8.22
N LYS A 226 1.06 14.77 9.02
CA LYS A 226 2.27 14.76 9.82
C LYS A 226 3.39 14.01 9.09
N LYS A 227 4.64 14.28 9.45
CA LYS A 227 5.78 13.48 8.96
C LYS A 227 5.55 12.01 9.30
N ILE A 228 5.48 11.16 8.27
CA ILE A 228 5.43 9.71 8.41
C ILE A 228 6.65 9.28 9.25
N PRO A 229 6.48 8.55 10.36
CA PRO A 229 7.59 8.01 11.13
C PRO A 229 8.47 7.11 10.26
N GLU A 230 9.79 7.19 10.43
CA GLU A 230 10.74 6.37 9.65
C GLU A 230 10.53 4.86 9.87
N ASP A 231 10.00 4.47 11.04
CA ASP A 231 9.65 3.10 11.41
C ASP A 231 8.23 2.66 10.97
N TYR A 232 7.52 3.45 10.17
CA TYR A 232 6.15 3.10 9.76
C TYR A 232 6.11 1.85 8.86
N CYS A 233 5.32 0.86 9.27
CA CYS A 233 4.89 -0.24 8.42
C CYS A 233 3.36 -0.16 8.19
N PRO A 234 2.86 -0.14 6.94
CA PRO A 234 1.42 -0.13 6.63
C PRO A 234 0.73 -1.48 6.88
N LEU A 235 1.49 -2.50 7.28
CA LEU A 235 1.03 -3.85 7.60
C LEU A 235 1.52 -4.24 9.00
N ASP A 236 0.62 -4.72 9.86
CA ASP A 236 0.96 -5.44 11.10
C ASP A 236 0.43 -6.88 11.04
N VAL A 237 0.92 -7.74 11.92
CA VAL A 237 0.49 -9.13 12.07
C VAL A 237 0.06 -9.41 13.51
N GLN A 238 -1.18 -9.85 13.68
CA GLN A 238 -1.71 -10.29 14.96
C GLN A 238 -1.41 -11.78 15.15
N ILE A 239 -0.76 -12.10 16.26
CA ILE A 239 -0.30 -13.45 16.60
C ILE A 239 -1.07 -13.92 17.85
N PRO A 240 -1.44 -15.21 17.96
CA PRO A 240 -2.01 -15.76 19.19
C PRO A 240 -1.10 -15.53 20.40
N SER A 241 -1.66 -15.10 21.53
CA SER A 241 -0.91 -14.71 22.74
C SER A 241 -0.05 -15.83 23.33
N ASP A 242 -0.37 -17.09 23.03
CA ASP A 242 0.42 -18.26 23.43
C ASP A 242 1.71 -18.44 22.58
N LEU A 243 1.79 -17.82 21.39
CA LEU A 243 2.95 -17.83 20.50
C LEU A 243 3.76 -16.52 20.59
N GLU A 244 3.30 -15.52 21.34
CA GLU A 244 4.01 -14.26 21.54
C GLU A 244 5.28 -14.41 22.40
N GLY A 245 6.23 -13.49 22.22
CA GLY A 245 7.48 -13.44 22.97
C GLY A 245 8.57 -14.36 22.40
N SER A 246 9.29 -15.03 23.29
CA SER A 246 10.41 -15.91 22.90
C SER A 246 10.40 -17.21 23.70
N ALA A 247 10.77 -18.32 23.06
CA ALA A 247 10.97 -19.60 23.72
C ALA A 247 12.30 -20.25 23.34
N TYR A 248 12.77 -21.14 24.21
CA TYR A 248 13.97 -21.95 24.02
C TYR A 248 13.88 -23.20 24.91
N ILE A 249 14.69 -24.22 24.61
CA ILE A 249 14.76 -25.45 25.40
C ILE A 249 16.05 -25.42 26.23
N LYS A 250 15.92 -25.31 27.56
CA LYS A 250 17.04 -25.45 28.50
C LYS A 250 17.26 -26.94 28.76
N VAL A 251 18.48 -27.42 28.56
CA VAL A 251 18.91 -28.76 29.00
C VAL A 251 19.98 -28.58 30.07
N SER A 252 19.75 -29.07 31.28
CA SER A 252 20.75 -29.03 32.37
C SER A 252 21.04 -30.42 32.92
N ILE A 253 22.29 -30.64 33.31
CA ILE A 253 22.75 -31.85 34.00
C ILE A 253 23.06 -31.47 35.44
N GLN A 254 22.46 -32.18 36.40
CA GLN A 254 22.61 -31.96 37.83
C GLN A 254 23.09 -33.24 38.52
N LYS A 255 23.80 -33.10 39.65
CA LYS A 255 24.16 -34.21 40.52
C LYS A 255 23.14 -34.29 41.65
N GLN A 256 22.74 -35.49 42.07
CA GLN A 256 21.75 -35.67 43.15
C GLN A 256 22.24 -35.23 44.55
N ALA A 257 23.50 -34.80 44.68
CA ALA A 257 24.03 -34.24 45.92
C ALA A 257 23.71 -32.73 45.97
N PRO A 258 22.99 -32.23 47.00
CA PRO A 258 22.44 -30.87 47.02
C PRO A 258 23.49 -29.74 47.06
N ASP A 259 24.74 -30.05 47.40
CA ASP A 259 25.84 -29.08 47.50
C ASP A 259 26.62 -28.88 46.17
N ILE A 260 26.24 -29.59 45.09
CA ILE A 260 26.92 -29.53 43.79
C ILE A 260 25.92 -29.01 42.74
N GLY A 261 26.16 -27.79 42.25
CA GLY A 261 25.31 -27.13 41.24
C GLY A 261 25.30 -27.81 39.87
N ASP A 262 24.60 -27.20 38.90
CA ASP A 262 24.52 -27.66 37.50
C ASP A 262 25.93 -28.02 36.97
N LEU A 263 26.13 -29.27 36.54
CA LEU A 263 27.35 -29.74 35.86
C LEU A 263 27.49 -29.19 34.43
N GLY A 264 26.40 -28.62 33.90
CA GLY A 264 26.38 -27.97 32.61
C GLY A 264 24.96 -27.62 32.19
N THR A 265 24.83 -26.55 31.40
CA THR A 265 23.56 -26.10 30.82
C THR A 265 23.74 -25.77 29.34
N VAL A 266 22.78 -26.19 28.52
CA VAL A 266 22.63 -25.85 27.09
C VAL A 266 21.29 -25.14 26.90
N ASN A 267 21.24 -24.13 26.03
CA ASN A 267 20.00 -23.41 25.70
C ASN A 267 19.71 -23.49 24.19
N LEU A 268 19.10 -24.60 23.75
CA LEU A 268 18.78 -24.83 22.35
C LEU A 268 17.78 -23.77 21.84
N PHE A 269 18.00 -23.30 20.61
CA PHE A 269 17.15 -22.30 19.93
C PHE A 269 17.10 -20.91 20.59
N ARG A 270 17.94 -20.63 21.60
CA ARG A 270 18.05 -19.32 22.26
C ARG A 270 18.85 -18.30 21.43
N ARG A 271 18.48 -18.11 20.15
CA ARG A 271 19.07 -17.05 19.32
C ARG A 271 18.47 -15.70 19.71
N GLN A 272 19.32 -14.75 20.10
CA GLN A 272 18.95 -13.34 20.02
C GLN A 272 19.09 -12.88 18.56
N PRO A 273 18.01 -12.39 17.91
CA PRO A 273 18.12 -11.85 16.58
C PRO A 273 18.95 -10.56 16.64
N LYS A 274 20.18 -10.61 16.11
CA LYS A 274 20.84 -9.39 15.63
C LYS A 274 20.03 -8.92 14.43
N ALA A 275 19.11 -7.98 14.67
CA ALA A 275 18.30 -7.38 13.61
C ALA A 275 19.25 -6.84 12.54
N LYS A 276 19.16 -7.39 11.32
CA LYS A 276 19.89 -6.82 10.17
C LYS A 276 19.21 -5.49 9.85
N SER A 277 19.98 -4.45 9.53
CA SER A 277 19.41 -3.17 9.11
C SER A 277 18.43 -3.37 7.94
N GLY A 278 17.23 -2.80 8.06
CA GLY A 278 16.13 -2.99 7.10
C GLY A 278 15.31 -4.28 7.26
N THR A 279 15.53 -5.10 8.30
CA THR A 279 14.61 -6.20 8.62
C THR A 279 13.30 -5.64 9.15
N GLN A 280 12.18 -6.17 8.64
CA GLN A 280 10.87 -5.57 8.81
C GLN A 280 10.20 -6.01 10.11
N PRO A 281 9.45 -5.15 10.81
CA PRO A 281 8.95 -5.44 12.16
C PRO A 281 8.11 -6.72 12.22
N TRP A 282 7.20 -6.91 11.24
CA TRP A 282 6.38 -8.11 11.14
C TRP A 282 7.23 -9.37 10.91
N HIS A 283 8.35 -9.29 10.18
CA HIS A 283 9.19 -10.44 9.89
C HIS A 283 9.83 -10.99 11.17
N VAL A 284 10.43 -10.12 11.98
CA VAL A 284 11.01 -10.49 13.28
C VAL A 284 9.95 -11.07 14.23
N LYS A 285 8.74 -10.48 14.21
CA LYS A 285 7.58 -10.94 15.02
C LYS A 285 7.14 -12.36 14.62
N LEU A 286 7.06 -12.66 13.32
CA LEU A 286 6.69 -13.98 12.81
C LEU A 286 7.80 -15.02 13.02
N GLU A 287 9.08 -14.69 12.81
CA GLU A 287 10.21 -15.59 13.12
C GLU A 287 10.22 -15.99 14.60
N ALA A 288 10.01 -15.03 15.51
CA ALA A 288 9.96 -15.29 16.94
C ALA A 288 8.80 -16.23 17.31
N ALA A 289 7.59 -15.97 16.79
CA ALA A 289 6.42 -16.82 17.04
C ALA A 289 6.55 -18.22 16.41
N GLN A 290 7.19 -18.32 15.24
CA GLN A 290 7.49 -19.61 14.63
C GLN A 290 8.48 -20.42 15.49
N ASN A 291 9.50 -19.78 16.06
CA ASN A 291 10.42 -20.42 16.99
C ASN A 291 9.73 -20.85 18.30
N VAL A 292 8.74 -20.09 18.80
CA VAL A 292 7.89 -20.52 19.93
C VAL A 292 7.11 -21.79 19.58
N LEU A 293 6.49 -21.84 18.39
CA LEU A 293 5.77 -23.01 17.90
C LEU A 293 6.69 -24.24 17.76
N LEU A 294 7.90 -24.06 17.21
CA LEU A 294 8.92 -25.10 17.10
C LEU A 294 9.32 -25.67 18.47
N CYS A 295 9.63 -24.79 19.43
CA CYS A 295 10.01 -25.22 20.78
C CYS A 295 8.89 -25.99 21.49
N LYS A 296 7.62 -25.59 21.29
CA LYS A 296 6.45 -26.34 21.79
C LYS A 296 6.34 -27.72 21.15
N GLU A 297 6.55 -27.84 19.84
CA GLU A 297 6.46 -29.12 19.14
C GLU A 297 7.56 -30.08 19.57
N ILE A 298 8.83 -29.65 19.55
CA ILE A 298 9.97 -30.46 19.98
C ILE A 298 9.76 -30.94 21.42
N PHE A 299 9.38 -30.04 22.34
CA PHE A 299 9.14 -30.42 23.73
C PHE A 299 7.97 -31.42 23.87
N ALA A 300 6.92 -31.28 23.05
CA ALA A 300 5.81 -32.23 23.03
C ALA A 300 6.20 -33.60 22.44
N GLN A 301 7.09 -33.65 21.45
CA GLN A 301 7.66 -34.90 20.94
C GLN A 301 8.51 -35.59 22.03
N LEU A 302 9.50 -34.88 22.59
CA LEU A 302 10.35 -35.38 23.69
C LEU A 302 9.53 -35.86 24.89
N SER A 303 8.44 -35.16 25.23
CA SER A 303 7.52 -35.56 26.31
C SER A 303 6.80 -36.88 26.03
N ARG A 304 6.41 -37.14 24.77
CA ARG A 304 5.79 -38.42 24.38
C ARG A 304 6.80 -39.56 24.39
N GLU A 305 7.99 -39.33 23.84
CA GLU A 305 9.08 -40.31 23.83
C GLU A 305 9.50 -40.69 25.25
N ALA A 306 9.70 -39.71 26.14
CA ALA A 306 10.05 -39.95 27.54
C ALA A 306 9.03 -40.83 28.29
N VAL A 307 7.74 -40.77 27.93
CA VAL A 307 6.69 -41.63 28.51
C VAL A 307 6.68 -43.03 27.89
N GLN A 308 7.10 -43.17 26.63
CA GLN A 308 7.09 -44.43 25.89
C GLN A 308 8.36 -45.28 26.10
N ILE A 309 9.50 -44.63 26.38
CA ILE A 309 10.79 -45.31 26.62
C ILE A 309 10.74 -46.11 27.94
N LYS A 310 10.98 -47.42 27.84
CA LYS A 310 11.09 -48.31 29.00
C LYS A 310 12.50 -48.25 29.58
N SER A 311 12.68 -47.43 30.60
CA SER A 311 13.92 -47.30 31.39
C SER A 311 13.78 -48.01 32.75
N GLN A 312 14.92 -48.42 33.34
CA GLN A 312 14.97 -48.97 34.71
C GLN A 312 14.52 -47.95 35.76
N ILE A 313 14.78 -46.67 35.52
CA ILE A 313 14.21 -45.55 36.29
C ILE A 313 13.30 -44.77 35.32
N PRO A 314 11.98 -44.68 35.61
CA PRO A 314 11.04 -44.03 34.70
C PRO A 314 11.34 -42.53 34.56
N HIS A 315 11.19 -42.01 33.34
CA HIS A 315 11.31 -40.58 33.08
C HIS A 315 10.05 -39.86 33.60
N ILE A 316 10.23 -38.71 34.22
CA ILE A 316 9.16 -37.93 34.87
C ILE A 316 8.88 -36.70 34.01
N VAL A 317 7.65 -36.55 33.51
CA VAL A 317 7.22 -35.38 32.73
C VAL A 317 6.23 -34.56 33.56
N VAL A 318 6.60 -33.32 33.90
CA VAL A 318 5.79 -32.40 34.71
C VAL A 318 5.74 -31.03 34.04
N LYS A 319 4.57 -30.66 33.51
CA LYS A 319 4.30 -29.37 32.83
C LYS A 319 5.31 -29.11 31.70
N ASN A 320 6.26 -28.21 31.93
CA ASN A 320 7.27 -27.76 30.97
C ASN A 320 8.66 -28.36 31.28
N GLN A 321 8.74 -29.44 32.06
CA GLN A 321 9.99 -30.09 32.45
C GLN A 321 9.90 -31.61 32.28
N ILE A 322 10.95 -32.19 31.69
CA ILE A 322 11.19 -33.64 31.59
C ILE A 322 12.44 -33.92 32.43
N ILE A 323 12.32 -34.86 33.36
CA ILE A 323 13.38 -35.28 34.27
C ILE A 323 13.72 -36.73 33.95
N SER A 324 14.99 -37.01 33.73
CA SER A 324 15.53 -38.34 33.46
C SER A 324 16.72 -38.63 34.36
N GLN A 325 16.88 -39.88 34.79
CA GLN A 325 18.05 -40.34 35.53
C GLN A 325 18.79 -41.40 34.70
N PRO A 326 19.66 -41.00 33.75
CA PRO A 326 20.39 -41.94 32.89
C PRO A 326 21.46 -42.73 33.67
N PHE A 327 22.00 -42.17 34.76
CA PHE A 327 22.99 -42.83 35.62
C PHE A 327 22.68 -42.58 37.10
N PRO A 328 23.05 -43.50 38.02
CA PRO A 328 22.97 -43.26 39.46
C PRO A 328 23.69 -41.97 39.85
N GLY A 329 23.02 -41.10 40.63
CA GLY A 329 23.58 -39.82 41.07
C GLY A 329 23.58 -38.67 40.05
N LEU A 330 23.19 -38.90 38.78
CA LEU A 330 23.09 -37.85 37.74
C LEU A 330 21.66 -37.69 37.23
N GLN A 331 21.18 -36.45 37.22
CA GLN A 331 19.84 -36.07 36.77
C GLN A 331 19.95 -35.17 35.52
N LEU A 332 19.27 -35.56 34.46
CA LEU A 332 19.08 -34.76 33.25
C LEU A 332 17.72 -34.06 33.33
N SER A 333 17.71 -32.74 33.16
CA SER A 333 16.50 -31.91 33.15
C SER A 333 16.37 -31.19 31.81
N ILE A 334 15.30 -31.44 31.06
CA ILE A 334 14.95 -30.74 29.83
C ILE A 334 13.73 -29.87 30.11
N SER A 335 13.85 -28.55 29.94
CA SER A 335 12.81 -27.58 30.28
C SER A 335 12.45 -26.68 29.10
N LEU A 336 11.16 -26.53 28.80
CA LEU A 336 10.64 -25.53 27.87
C LEU A 336 10.50 -24.18 28.58
N CYS A 337 11.38 -23.24 28.24
CA CYS A 337 11.34 -21.87 28.75
C CYS A 337 10.61 -20.97 27.75
N HIS A 338 9.50 -20.36 28.15
CA HIS A 338 8.74 -19.39 27.35
C HIS A 338 8.63 -18.07 28.13
N SER A 339 8.96 -16.97 27.46
CA SER A 339 8.96 -15.61 28.02
C SER A 339 8.19 -14.68 27.08
N THR A 340 6.96 -14.37 27.45
CA THR A 340 6.26 -13.17 26.96
C THR A 340 6.94 -11.92 27.56
N GLY A 341 6.89 -10.78 26.87
CA GLY A 341 7.67 -9.58 27.22
C GLY A 341 7.33 -8.90 28.55
N GLU A 342 6.26 -9.33 29.22
CA GLU A 342 5.68 -8.65 30.39
C GLU A 342 6.09 -9.25 31.74
N LYS A 343 7.40 -9.35 32.04
CA LYS A 343 7.86 -9.60 33.42
C LYS A 343 9.05 -8.75 33.83
N LYS A 344 8.76 -7.49 34.14
CA LYS A 344 9.38 -6.85 35.31
C LYS A 344 8.80 -7.58 36.54
N ASN A 345 9.65 -8.07 37.43
CA ASN A 345 9.31 -8.74 38.69
C ASN A 345 8.86 -10.23 38.63
N GLN A 346 9.82 -11.14 38.43
CA GLN A 346 9.90 -12.36 39.24
C GLN A 346 11.38 -12.58 39.61
N ARG A 347 11.66 -12.90 40.88
CA ARG A 347 13.02 -13.23 41.36
C ARG A 347 13.45 -14.61 40.83
N ALA A 348 13.84 -14.68 39.57
CA ALA A 348 14.88 -15.60 39.15
C ALA A 348 16.20 -14.84 39.29
N SER A 349 17.10 -15.30 40.16
CA SER A 349 18.45 -14.72 40.26
C SER A 349 19.12 -14.75 38.89
N PRO A 350 19.84 -13.70 38.49
CA PRO A 350 20.69 -13.76 37.31
C PRO A 350 21.90 -14.63 37.64
N GLU A 351 21.74 -15.96 37.54
CA GLU A 351 22.89 -16.85 37.40
C GLU A 351 23.65 -16.41 36.15
N ARG A 352 24.77 -15.73 36.40
CA ARG A 352 25.74 -15.43 35.36
C ARG A 352 26.19 -16.77 34.79
N PRO A 353 26.06 -17.02 33.48
CA PRO A 353 26.64 -18.23 32.91
C PRO A 353 28.15 -18.17 33.17
N LYS A 354 28.66 -19.12 33.96
CA LYS A 354 30.10 -19.35 34.00
C LYS A 354 30.50 -19.84 32.60
N PRO A 355 31.55 -19.26 31.98
CA PRO A 355 31.86 -19.54 30.59
C PRO A 355 32.30 -20.99 30.31
N ASP A 356 32.67 -21.76 31.34
CA ASP A 356 33.13 -23.16 31.21
C ASP A 356 32.02 -24.22 31.25
N ASP A 357 30.79 -23.90 31.69
CA ASP A 357 29.72 -24.89 31.92
C ASP A 357 28.81 -25.12 30.68
N HIS A 358 29.19 -24.61 29.49
CA HIS A 358 28.41 -24.75 28.27
C HIS A 358 28.82 -26.00 27.47
N LEU A 359 27.93 -26.99 27.42
CA LEU A 359 28.20 -28.29 26.80
C LEU A 359 28.01 -28.24 25.27
N TYR A 360 28.92 -27.56 24.55
CA TYR A 360 28.86 -27.39 23.09
C TYR A 360 28.73 -28.72 22.30
N VAL A 361 29.36 -29.80 22.79
CA VAL A 361 29.23 -31.12 22.18
C VAL A 361 27.80 -31.66 22.34
N LEU A 362 27.18 -31.46 23.50
CA LEU A 362 25.79 -31.85 23.76
C LEU A 362 24.83 -30.98 22.93
N GLU A 363 25.07 -29.66 22.87
CA GLU A 363 24.32 -28.74 22.00
C GLU A 363 24.35 -29.18 20.54
N HIS A 364 25.54 -29.45 19.99
CA HIS A 364 25.70 -29.86 18.59
C HIS A 364 25.00 -31.19 18.31
N ASN A 365 25.19 -32.20 19.17
CA ASN A 365 24.54 -33.50 19.00
C ASN A 365 23.01 -33.43 19.15
N LEU A 366 22.49 -32.64 20.09
CA LEU A 366 21.05 -32.43 20.23
C LEU A 366 20.48 -31.69 19.02
N HIS A 367 21.13 -30.61 18.54
CA HIS A 367 20.71 -29.93 17.32
C HIS A 367 20.73 -30.86 16.11
N HIS A 368 21.79 -31.65 15.92
CA HIS A 368 21.87 -32.60 14.81
C HIS A 368 20.79 -33.70 14.90
N SER A 369 20.54 -34.22 16.10
CA SER A 369 19.54 -35.27 16.32
C SER A 369 18.11 -34.77 16.09
N ILE A 370 17.79 -33.56 16.58
CA ILE A 370 16.49 -32.92 16.35
C ILE A 370 16.30 -32.59 14.87
N CYS A 371 17.32 -32.03 14.20
CA CYS A 371 17.24 -31.76 12.76
C CYS A 371 17.02 -33.03 11.94
N ASN A 372 17.75 -34.11 12.22
CA ASN A 372 17.57 -35.38 11.49
C ASN A 372 16.22 -36.05 11.78
N GLY A 373 15.72 -35.97 13.03
CA GLY A 373 14.40 -36.50 13.40
C GLY A 373 13.21 -35.75 12.78
N TYR A 374 13.43 -34.53 12.30
CA TYR A 374 12.42 -33.71 11.60
C TYR A 374 12.52 -33.79 10.06
N ILE A 375 13.49 -34.52 9.49
CA ILE A 375 13.71 -34.63 8.03
C ILE A 375 13.30 -36.05 7.52
N LEU A 376 12.14 -36.55 7.98
CA LEU A 376 11.51 -37.78 7.50
C LEU A 376 10.01 -37.56 7.23
#